data_AF-A0A0R3RYY5-F1
#
_entry.id   AF-A0A0R3RYY5-F1
#
_cell.length_a   1.000
_cell.length_b   1.000
_cell.length_c   1.000
_cell.angle_alpha   90.00
_cell.angle_beta   90.00
_cell.angle_gamma   90.00
#
_symmetry.space_group_name_H-M   'P 1'
#
loop_
_entity.id
_entity.type
_entity.pdbx_description
1 polymer ?
#
loop_
_entity_poly.entity_id
_entity_poly.type
_entity_poly.pdbx_seq_one_letter_code
_entity_poly.pdbx_strand_id
1 'polypeptide(L)'
;MGMRLENLEHSTRCCIACARDQCCLGYTYSKTRKRCYLKSSMSDSEINYETISGLKANTHSGQGSFLKNVKIEGGATAAVLFKKPEECQQYCTAYGIYSWSPLSPEEEQEEGHCVCMTRIQSLQYSYGSHSAIFPPVASIS
;
A
#
# COMPACT_ATOMS: atom_id res chain seq x y z
N MET A 1 -13.51 16.59 -3.20
CA MET A 1 -14.45 15.64 -3.87
C MET A 1 -14.70 14.47 -2.93
N GLY A 2 -15.91 14.38 -2.37
CA GLY A 2 -16.29 13.35 -1.41
C GLY A 2 -16.68 12.03 -2.10
N MET A 3 -16.32 10.91 -1.49
CA MET A 3 -16.68 9.57 -1.97
C MET A 3 -18.16 9.31 -1.68
N ARG A 4 -18.95 8.89 -2.69
CA ARG A 4 -20.38 8.53 -2.53
C ARG A 4 -20.51 7.25 -1.69
N LEU A 5 -21.27 7.31 -0.58
CA LEU A 5 -21.43 6.23 0.41
C LEU A 5 -21.85 4.88 -0.19
N GLU A 6 -22.65 4.86 -1.26
CA GLU A 6 -23.06 3.63 -1.95
C GLU A 6 -21.90 2.78 -2.50
N ASN A 7 -20.77 3.41 -2.88
CA ASN A 7 -19.62 2.68 -3.38
C ASN A 7 -18.81 2.00 -2.26
N LEU A 8 -18.98 2.47 -1.01
CA LEU A 8 -18.27 1.93 0.15
C LEU A 8 -18.72 0.49 0.41
N GLU A 9 -20.04 0.25 0.48
CA GLU A 9 -20.66 -1.08 0.64
C GLU A 9 -20.11 -2.12 -0.35
N HIS A 10 -20.05 -1.77 -1.64
CA HIS A 10 -19.59 -2.71 -2.66
C HIS A 10 -18.08 -2.95 -2.60
N SER A 11 -17.29 -1.91 -2.30
CA SER A 11 -15.85 -2.09 -2.09
C SER A 11 -15.53 -2.94 -0.86
N THR A 12 -16.35 -2.87 0.19
CA THR A 12 -16.27 -3.74 1.38
C THR A 12 -16.49 -5.21 1.02
N ARG A 13 -17.42 -5.52 0.11
CA ARG A 13 -17.60 -6.91 -0.37
C ARG A 13 -16.36 -7.45 -1.09
N CYS A 14 -15.69 -6.62 -1.90
CA CYS A 14 -14.43 -7.01 -2.53
C CYS A 14 -13.32 -7.25 -1.49
N CYS A 15 -13.27 -6.42 -0.44
CA CYS A 15 -12.35 -6.60 0.68
C CYS A 15 -12.56 -7.95 1.36
N ILE A 16 -13.80 -8.29 1.72
CA ILE A 16 -14.13 -9.57 2.36
C ILE A 16 -13.77 -10.77 1.46
N ALA A 17 -14.04 -10.66 0.16
CA ALA A 17 -13.67 -11.71 -0.80
C ALA A 17 -12.15 -11.90 -0.87
N CYS A 18 -11.38 -10.80 -0.96
CA CYS A 18 -9.92 -10.85 -0.95
C CYS A 18 -9.37 -11.37 0.39
N ALA A 19 -9.98 -11.00 1.52
CA ALA A 19 -9.57 -11.46 2.83
C ALA A 19 -9.66 -12.99 2.96
N ARG A 20 -10.69 -13.60 2.36
CA ARG A 20 -10.91 -15.05 2.36
C ARG A 20 -10.02 -15.81 1.38
N ASP A 21 -9.60 -15.19 0.29
CA ASP A 21 -8.72 -15.81 -0.71
C ASP A 21 -7.25 -15.75 -0.25
N GLN A 22 -6.62 -16.91 -0.05
CA GLN A 22 -5.23 -17.02 0.39
C GLN A 22 -4.24 -16.39 -0.59
N CYS A 23 -4.53 -16.42 -1.89
CA CYS A 23 -3.65 -15.90 -2.92
C CYS A 23 -3.89 -14.40 -3.17
N CYS A 24 -4.95 -13.81 -2.63
CA CYS A 24 -5.28 -12.41 -2.89
C CYS A 24 -4.36 -11.47 -2.09
N LEU A 25 -3.69 -10.55 -2.78
CA LEU A 25 -2.89 -9.46 -2.20
C LEU A 25 -3.63 -8.12 -2.22
N GLY A 26 -4.62 -7.98 -3.10
CA GLY A 26 -5.43 -6.77 -3.22
C GLY A 26 -6.58 -6.95 -4.19
N TYR A 27 -7.45 -5.94 -4.26
CA TYR A 27 -8.61 -5.95 -5.13
C TYR A 27 -8.81 -4.59 -5.79
N THR A 28 -9.49 -4.60 -6.93
CA THR A 28 -10.01 -3.39 -7.58
C THR A 28 -11.49 -3.57 -7.87
N TYR A 29 -12.32 -2.70 -7.31
CA TYR A 29 -13.74 -2.60 -7.62
C TYR A 29 -13.94 -1.60 -8.76
N SER A 30 -14.56 -2.06 -9.85
CA SER A 30 -15.00 -1.17 -10.94
C SER A 30 -16.41 -0.65 -10.67
N LYS A 31 -16.56 0.68 -10.56
CA LYS A 31 -17.87 1.33 -10.32
C LYS A 31 -18.79 1.16 -11.53
N THR A 32 -18.23 1.26 -12.73
CA THR A 32 -18.95 1.13 -14.01
C THR A 32 -19.42 -0.30 -14.26
N ARG A 33 -18.55 -1.30 -14.04
CA ARG A 33 -18.88 -2.71 -14.27
C ARG A 33 -19.51 -3.40 -13.07
N LYS A 34 -19.59 -2.72 -11.92
CA LYS A 34 -20.07 -3.27 -10.63
C LYS A 34 -19.40 -4.61 -10.28
N ARG A 35 -18.10 -4.74 -10.57
CA ARG A 35 -17.34 -6.01 -10.47
C ARG A 35 -16.07 -5.87 -9.64
N CYS A 36 -15.77 -6.87 -8.82
CA CYS A 36 -14.51 -7.02 -8.10
C CYS A 36 -13.48 -7.79 -8.95
N TYR A 37 -12.27 -7.26 -9.03
CA TYR A 37 -11.11 -7.93 -9.60
C TYR A 37 -10.12 -8.21 -8.46
N LEU A 38 -10.05 -9.46 -8.02
CA LEU A 38 -9.06 -9.91 -7.02
C LEU A 38 -7.71 -10.10 -7.72
N LYS A 39 -6.63 -9.73 -7.05
CA LYS A 39 -5.27 -9.73 -7.61
C LYS A 39 -4.37 -10.56 -6.71
N SER A 40 -3.66 -11.51 -7.31
CA SER A 40 -2.64 -12.32 -6.63
C SER A 40 -1.23 -11.74 -6.75
N SER A 41 -1.06 -10.71 -7.57
CA SER A 41 0.19 -9.96 -7.71
C SER A 41 -0.10 -8.49 -8.03
N MET A 42 0.87 -7.62 -7.79
CA MET A 42 0.83 -6.21 -8.16
C MET A 42 2.04 -5.89 -9.02
N SER A 43 1.81 -5.67 -10.31
CA SER A 43 2.84 -5.26 -11.26
C SER A 43 2.87 -3.74 -11.46
N ASP A 44 1.69 -3.14 -11.60
CA ASP A 44 1.52 -1.72 -11.88
C ASP A 44 0.16 -1.22 -11.33
N SER A 45 0.10 0.06 -10.99
CA SER A 45 -1.10 0.73 -10.49
C SER A 45 -1.13 2.18 -10.94
N GLU A 46 -2.16 2.51 -11.70
CA GLU A 46 -2.44 3.86 -12.19
C GLU A 46 -3.64 4.51 -11.49
N ILE A 47 -3.73 5.84 -11.58
CA ILE A 47 -4.88 6.57 -11.07
C ILE A 47 -6.07 6.35 -12.02
N ASN A 48 -7.15 5.79 -11.49
CA ASN A 48 -8.40 5.64 -12.23
C ASN A 48 -9.62 5.94 -11.35
N TYR A 49 -10.28 7.06 -11.64
CA TYR A 49 -11.41 7.58 -10.86
C TYR A 49 -12.68 6.71 -10.91
N GLU A 50 -12.79 5.80 -11.89
CA GLU A 50 -13.90 4.85 -12.03
C GLU A 50 -13.70 3.56 -11.23
N THR A 51 -12.61 3.48 -10.48
CA THR A 51 -12.26 2.30 -9.69
C THR A 51 -11.99 2.66 -8.23
N ILE A 52 -12.10 1.65 -7.36
CA ILE A 52 -11.68 1.71 -5.97
C ILE A 52 -10.80 0.49 -5.73
N SER A 53 -9.51 0.72 -5.44
CA SER A 53 -8.59 -0.34 -5.09
C SER A 53 -8.39 -0.41 -3.59
N GLY A 54 -8.15 -1.63 -3.09
CA GLY A 54 -7.77 -1.88 -1.70
C GLY A 54 -6.75 -3.00 -1.64
N LEU A 55 -5.86 -2.95 -0.66
CA LEU A 55 -4.87 -4.02 -0.42
C LEU A 55 -5.36 -4.90 0.71
N LYS A 56 -5.09 -6.19 0.60
CA LYS A 56 -5.28 -7.10 1.72
C LYS A 56 -4.18 -6.81 2.74
N ALA A 57 -4.57 -6.48 3.96
CA ALA A 57 -3.63 -6.47 5.06
C ALA A 57 -3.14 -7.90 5.30
N ASN A 58 -1.85 -8.14 5.03
CA ASN A 58 -1.13 -9.26 5.61
C ASN A 58 -0.95 -8.93 7.09
N THR A 59 -1.96 -9.28 7.88
CA THR A 59 -1.99 -9.04 9.32
C THR A 59 -0.80 -9.72 9.98
N HIS A 60 0.32 -9.01 10.11
CA HIS A 60 1.31 -9.30 11.12
C HIS A 60 0.73 -8.80 12.45
N SER A 61 -0.13 -9.62 13.05
CA SER A 61 -0.74 -9.32 14.36
C SER A 61 -1.58 -8.02 14.40
N GLY A 62 -2.16 -7.61 13.26
CA GLY A 62 -2.98 -6.39 13.17
C GLY A 62 -2.22 -5.07 12.98
N GLN A 63 -0.91 -5.11 12.69
CA GLN A 63 -0.05 -3.91 12.67
C GLN A 63 0.06 -3.20 11.31
N GLY A 64 -0.48 -3.75 10.21
CA GLY A 64 -0.48 -3.11 8.89
C GLY A 64 -0.27 -4.05 7.70
N SER A 65 -0.23 -3.47 6.50
CA SER A 65 0.07 -4.14 5.24
C SER A 65 1.53 -3.91 4.87
N PHE A 66 2.36 -4.97 4.83
CA PHE A 66 3.76 -4.89 4.42
C PHE A 66 3.92 -5.41 2.99
N LEU A 67 4.55 -4.61 2.13
CA LEU A 67 4.73 -4.90 0.71
C LEU A 67 6.22 -5.03 0.39
N LYS A 68 6.60 -6.17 -0.20
CA LYS A 68 7.96 -6.43 -0.69
C LYS A 68 8.02 -6.23 -2.20
N ASN A 69 9.12 -5.68 -2.68
CA ASN A 69 9.36 -5.31 -4.07
C ASN A 69 8.30 -4.35 -4.63
N VAL A 70 7.71 -3.52 -3.77
CA VAL A 70 6.69 -2.53 -4.14
C VAL A 70 7.11 -1.19 -3.58
N LYS A 71 7.15 -0.19 -4.44
CA LYS A 71 7.30 1.22 -4.09
C LYS A 71 5.93 1.87 -4.06
N ILE A 72 5.61 2.56 -2.97
CA ILE A 72 4.42 3.39 -2.88
C ILE A 72 4.83 4.82 -3.20
N GLU A 73 4.13 5.44 -4.14
CA GLU A 73 4.29 6.87 -4.42
C GLU A 73 3.05 7.61 -3.94
N GLY A 74 3.25 8.84 -3.47
CA GLY A 74 2.23 9.62 -2.80
C GLY A 74 2.61 11.07 -2.68
N GLY A 75 1.73 11.86 -2.05
CA GLY A 75 2.06 13.21 -1.61
C GLY A 75 3.08 13.13 -0.49
N ALA A 76 4.36 13.03 -0.83
CA ALA A 76 5.46 12.90 0.12
C ALA A 76 5.44 14.06 1.10
N THR A 77 5.32 13.75 2.39
CA THR A 77 5.34 14.75 3.48
C THR A 77 6.73 14.85 4.12
N ALA A 78 7.55 13.82 3.99
CA ALA A 78 8.95 13.81 4.38
C ALA A 78 9.72 12.81 3.51
N ALA A 79 10.93 13.19 3.08
CA ALA A 79 11.87 12.33 2.36
C ALA A 79 13.22 12.36 3.08
N VAL A 80 13.75 11.18 3.42
CA VAL A 80 14.97 11.02 4.22
C VAL A 80 15.78 9.86 3.65
N LEU A 81 17.11 9.93 3.74
CA LEU A 81 17.99 8.80 3.44
C LEU A 81 18.14 7.98 4.72
N PHE A 82 17.69 6.72 4.67
CA PHE A 82 17.88 5.77 5.77
C PHE A 82 18.65 4.57 5.28
N LYS A 83 19.50 4.05 6.18
CA LYS A 83 20.33 2.90 5.85
C LYS A 83 19.51 1.63 5.66
N LYS A 84 18.49 1.49 6.51
CA LYS A 84 17.70 0.26 6.61
C LYS A 84 16.20 0.55 6.48
N PRO A 85 15.43 -0.36 5.87
CA PRO A 85 13.98 -0.20 5.77
C PRO A 85 13.28 -0.18 7.13
N GLU A 86 13.84 -0.81 8.16
CA GLU A 86 13.29 -0.80 9.52
C GLU A 86 13.36 0.58 10.18
N GLU A 87 14.42 1.35 9.91
CA GLU A 87 14.56 2.73 10.39
C GLU A 87 13.50 3.63 9.74
N CYS A 88 13.31 3.47 8.43
CA CYS A 88 12.25 4.16 7.68
C CYS A 88 10.86 3.81 8.22
N GLN A 89 10.61 2.53 8.53
CA GLN A 89 9.36 2.06 9.13
C GLN A 89 9.07 2.77 10.46
N GLN A 90 10.03 2.80 11.37
CA GLN A 90 9.89 3.44 12.68
C GLN A 90 9.63 4.95 12.54
N TYR A 91 10.39 5.63 11.68
CA TYR A 91 10.26 7.06 11.44
C TYR A 91 8.88 7.43 10.85
N CYS A 92 8.41 6.66 9.87
CA CYS A 92 7.17 6.97 9.15
C CYS A 92 5.90 6.47 9.83
N THR A 93 5.98 5.82 11.01
CA THR A 93 4.80 5.25 11.69
C THR A 93 3.72 6.31 11.94
N ALA A 94 4.10 7.56 12.26
CA ALA A 94 3.17 8.67 12.47
C ALA A 94 2.41 9.12 11.22
N TYR A 95 2.92 8.82 10.02
CA TYR A 95 2.30 9.21 8.74
C TYR A 95 1.32 8.16 8.22
N GLY A 96 1.41 6.93 8.73
CA GLY A 96 0.55 5.81 8.33
C GLY A 96 0.99 5.09 7.06
N ILE A 97 1.83 5.69 6.21
CA ILE A 97 2.35 5.05 4.99
C ILE A 97 3.84 5.36 4.85
N TYR A 98 4.64 4.36 4.48
CA TYR A 98 6.03 4.55 4.08
C TYR A 98 6.39 3.74 2.84
N SER A 99 7.38 4.23 2.11
CA SER A 99 8.06 3.52 1.02
C SER A 99 9.55 3.74 1.15
N TRP A 100 10.30 2.65 1.32
CA TRP A 100 11.75 2.63 1.24
C TRP A 100 12.18 1.95 -0.06
N SER A 101 13.09 2.57 -0.80
CA SER A 101 13.62 2.03 -2.06
C SER A 101 15.15 2.16 -2.10
N PRO A 102 15.87 1.11 -2.52
CA PRO A 102 17.33 1.18 -2.68
C PRO A 102 17.72 2.15 -3.80
N LEU A 103 18.93 2.71 -3.71
CA LEU A 103 19.48 3.63 -4.71
C LEU A 103 19.92 2.94 -6.00
N SER A 104 20.47 1.71 -5.92
CA SER A 104 20.76 0.86 -7.06
C SER A 104 20.27 -0.58 -6.86
N PRO A 105 19.93 -1.30 -7.95
CA PRO A 105 19.52 -2.70 -7.90
C PRO A 105 20.67 -3.70 -7.71
N GLU A 106 21.92 -3.23 -7.81
CA GLU A 106 23.13 -4.05 -7.76
C GLU A 106 23.91 -3.75 -6.47
N GLU A 107 24.25 -4.83 -5.74
CA GLU A 107 25.06 -4.93 -4.52
C GLU A 107 24.42 -4.56 -3.17
N GLU A 108 25.02 -5.12 -2.09
CA GLU A 108 24.69 -4.95 -0.67
C GLU A 108 24.77 -3.48 -0.25
N GLN A 109 23.82 -2.66 -0.70
CA GLN A 109 23.89 -1.22 -0.47
C GLN A 109 23.22 -0.85 0.84
N GLU A 110 24.01 -0.23 1.71
CA GLU A 110 23.63 0.17 3.06
C GLU A 110 22.70 1.39 3.12
N GLU A 111 22.22 1.95 2.00
CA GLU A 111 21.49 3.23 1.97
C GLU A 111 20.35 3.25 0.93
N GLY A 112 19.21 3.82 1.31
CA GLY A 112 18.04 3.94 0.43
C GLY A 112 17.17 5.17 0.74
N HIS A 113 16.33 5.52 -0.24
CA HIS A 113 15.37 6.61 -0.11
C HIS A 113 14.13 6.15 0.65
N CYS A 114 13.89 6.78 1.79
CA CYS A 114 12.66 6.65 2.55
C CYS A 114 11.73 7.81 2.26
N VAL A 115 10.45 7.50 2.04
CA VAL A 115 9.39 8.49 1.85
C VAL A 115 8.23 8.16 2.79
N CYS A 116 7.85 9.13 3.63
CA CYS A 116 6.63 9.05 4.42
C CYS A 116 5.49 9.75 3.68
N MET A 117 4.30 9.16 3.72
CA MET A 117 3.12 9.66 3.01
C MET A 117 1.88 9.52 3.89
N THR A 118 0.90 10.39 3.67
CA THR A 118 -0.45 10.26 4.26
C THR A 118 -1.49 9.80 3.25
N ARG A 119 -1.11 9.77 1.96
CA ARG A 119 -1.99 9.37 0.86
C ARG A 119 -1.21 8.66 -0.25
N ILE A 120 -1.74 7.51 -0.67
CA ILE A 120 -1.25 6.74 -1.81
C ILE A 120 -1.74 7.39 -3.12
N GLN A 121 -0.84 7.59 -4.07
CA GLN A 121 -1.14 7.97 -5.44
C GLN A 121 -1.00 6.79 -6.40
N SER A 122 0.08 6.02 -6.27
CA SER A 122 0.36 4.84 -7.12
C SER A 122 1.15 3.79 -6.34
N LEU A 123 1.17 2.57 -6.87
CA LEU A 123 2.02 1.48 -6.41
C LEU A 123 2.74 0.93 -7.64
N GLN A 124 4.06 0.79 -7.56
CA GLN A 124 4.88 0.27 -8.64
C GLN A 124 5.71 -0.91 -8.15
N TYR A 125 5.87 -1.92 -9.00
CA TYR A 125 6.89 -2.93 -8.74
C TYR A 125 8.28 -2.28 -8.76
N SER A 126 9.06 -2.50 -7.72
CA SER A 126 10.43 -2.02 -7.62
C SER A 126 11.22 -3.00 -6.77
N TYR A 127 12.13 -3.74 -7.40
CA TYR A 127 12.93 -4.76 -6.74
C TYR A 127 13.73 -4.17 -5.57
N GLY A 128 13.74 -4.86 -4.43
CA GLY A 128 14.39 -4.41 -3.20
C GLY A 128 13.61 -3.37 -2.40
N SER A 129 12.55 -2.77 -2.94
CA SER A 129 11.72 -1.82 -2.20
C SER A 129 10.91 -2.50 -1.09
N HIS A 130 10.79 -1.82 0.04
CA HIS A 130 10.02 -2.22 1.20
C HIS A 130 9.05 -1.10 1.56
N SER A 131 7.75 -1.38 1.54
CA SER A 131 6.73 -0.39 1.85
C SER A 131 5.76 -0.94 2.89
N ALA A 132 5.12 -0.05 3.64
CA ALA A 132 3.96 -0.45 4.43
C ALA A 132 2.86 0.60 4.49
N ILE A 133 1.65 0.10 4.77
CA ILE A 133 0.46 0.87 5.09
C ILE A 133 0.03 0.42 6.48
N PHE A 134 0.24 1.27 7.48
CA PHE A 134 -0.21 1.01 8.84
C PHE A 134 -1.72 1.26 8.96
N PRO A 135 -2.42 0.53 9.84
CA PRO A 135 -3.80 0.84 10.13
C PRO A 135 -3.89 2.25 10.75
N PRO A 136 -4.97 2.99 10.50
CA PRO A 136 -5.19 4.23 11.23
C PRO A 136 -5.25 3.93 12.74
N VAL A 137 -4.52 4.73 13.53
CA VAL A 137 -4.31 4.56 14.98
C VAL A 137 -5.62 4.32 15.75
N ALA A 138 -6.74 4.81 15.25
CA ALA A 138 -8.09 4.58 15.79
C ALA A 138 -8.59 3.12 15.75
N SER A 139 -7.85 2.20 15.13
CA SER A 139 -8.24 0.78 15.00
C SER A 139 -7.55 -0.14 16.02
N ILE A 140 -6.75 0.44 16.94
CA ILE A 140 -6.04 -0.27 18.00
C ILE A 140 -6.81 -0.02 19.31
N SER A 141 -7.93 -0.72 19.47
CA SER A 141 -8.74 -0.72 20.69
C SER A 141 -9.39 -2.07 20.89
#